data_AF-A0A539E5B9-F1
#
_entry.id   AF-A0A539E5B9-F1
#
_cell.length_a   1.000
_cell.length_b   1.000
_cell.length_c   1.000
_cell.angle_alpha   90.00
_cell.angle_beta   90.00
_cell.angle_gamma   90.00
#
_symmetry.space_group_name_H-M   'P 1'
#
loop_
_entity.id
_entity.type
_entity.pdbx_description
1 polymer ?
#
loop_
_entity_poly.entity_id
_entity_poly.type
_entity_poly.pdbx_seq_one_letter_code
_entity_poly.pdbx_strand_id
1 'polypeptide(L)'
;MQKRPDVFVYEGGLMRLPEKVSFGRRNLIGCEPGINLSCLSETITLAMSGVRRHYSIGSDLPLDEAEAVYAQALHHGFRVFTPDMGEHFKFKGAAA
;
A
#
# COMPACT_ATOMS: atom_id res chain seq x y z
N MET A 1 -16.16 21.56 3.22
CA MET A 1 -16.27 20.70 2.03
C MET A 1 -17.61 19.96 2.12
N GLN A 2 -18.48 20.10 1.13
CA GLN A 2 -19.81 19.49 1.15
C GLN A 2 -19.71 18.03 0.68
N LYS A 3 -20.39 17.09 1.35
CA LYS A 3 -20.36 15.67 0.96
C LYS A 3 -21.15 15.48 -0.35
N ARG A 4 -20.55 14.81 -1.32
CA ARG A 4 -21.15 14.45 -2.62
C ARG A 4 -21.44 12.95 -2.64
N PRO A 5 -22.72 12.53 -2.57
CA PRO A 5 -23.06 11.10 -2.49
C PRO A 5 -22.79 10.33 -3.79
N ASP A 6 -22.62 11.06 -4.90
CA ASP A 6 -22.25 10.53 -6.21
C ASP A 6 -20.73 10.40 -6.41
N VAL A 7 -19.92 10.79 -5.42
CA VAL A 7 -18.46 10.72 -5.48
C VAL A 7 -17.95 9.76 -4.40
N PHE A 8 -17.37 8.65 -4.84
CA PHE A 8 -16.61 7.76 -3.97
C PHE A 8 -15.14 8.20 -3.93
N VAL A 9 -14.65 8.52 -2.73
CA VAL A 9 -13.25 8.90 -2.51
C VAL A 9 -12.60 7.79 -1.70
N TYR A 10 -11.47 7.30 -2.18
CA TYR A 10 -10.67 6.31 -1.50
C TYR A 10 -9.19 6.67 -1.52
N GLU A 11 -8.45 6.13 -0.56
CA GLU A 11 -7.00 6.27 -0.50
C GLU A 11 -6.36 5.22 -1.41
N GLY A 12 -5.61 5.68 -2.41
CA GLY A 12 -4.81 4.84 -3.29
C GLY A 12 -3.46 4.46 -2.67
N GLY A 13 -2.74 3.54 -3.31
CA GLY A 13 -1.38 3.18 -2.86
C GLY A 13 -1.33 2.43 -1.54
N LEU A 14 -2.40 1.70 -1.18
CA LEU A 14 -2.45 0.85 -0.01
C LEU A 14 -2.42 -0.63 -0.39
N MET A 15 -1.74 -1.42 0.45
CA MET A 15 -1.58 -2.86 0.31
C MET A 15 -1.91 -3.54 1.64
N ARG A 16 -2.45 -4.75 1.55
CA ARG A 16 -2.62 -5.66 2.68
C ARG A 16 -1.42 -6.61 2.74
N LEU A 17 -0.77 -6.64 3.90
CA LEU A 17 0.31 -7.56 4.22
C LEU A 17 -0.24 -8.98 4.43
N PRO A 18 0.61 -10.02 4.30
CA PRO A 18 0.21 -11.39 4.59
C PRO A 18 -0.23 -11.59 6.05
N GLU A 19 0.28 -10.77 6.97
CA GLU A 19 0.00 -10.85 8.40
C GLU A 19 -0.42 -9.49 8.97
N LYS A 20 -1.17 -9.49 10.08
CA LYS A 20 -1.61 -8.27 10.79
C LYS A 20 -0.49 -7.63 11.62
N VAL A 21 0.64 -7.36 10.99
CA VAL A 21 1.83 -6.76 11.60
C VAL A 21 1.64 -5.26 11.78
N SER A 22 2.19 -4.71 12.87
CA SER A 22 2.23 -3.27 13.13
C SER A 22 3.66 -2.75 13.14
N PHE A 23 3.94 -1.70 12.35
CA PHE A 23 5.26 -1.04 12.33
C PHE A 23 5.21 0.22 13.19
N GLY A 24 5.36 0.07 14.52
CA GLY A 24 5.38 1.18 15.49
C GLY A 24 4.04 1.47 16.18
N ARG A 25 3.95 2.62 16.86
CA ARG A 25 2.80 3.03 17.74
C ARG A 25 1.55 3.47 17.00
N ARG A 26 1.71 4.00 15.79
CA ARG A 26 0.66 4.20 14.78
C ARG A 26 1.26 3.54 13.55
N ASN A 27 0.55 2.66 12.86
CA ASN A 27 1.06 2.20 11.56
C ASN A 27 1.33 3.39 10.66
N LEU A 28 2.06 3.13 9.58
CA LEU A 28 2.26 4.08 8.51
C LEU A 28 0.90 4.66 8.09
N ILE A 29 0.72 5.96 8.35
CA ILE A 29 -0.47 6.73 7.94
C ILE A 29 -1.73 6.40 8.77
N GLY A 30 -1.57 5.85 9.99
CA GLY A 30 -2.72 5.60 10.88
C GLY A 30 -3.64 4.47 10.41
N CYS A 31 -3.15 3.63 9.50
CA CYS A 31 -3.86 2.45 9.01
C CYS A 31 -3.97 1.36 10.10
N GLU A 32 -4.90 0.43 9.90
CA GLU A 32 -4.99 -0.75 10.76
C GLU A 32 -3.76 -1.67 10.59
N PRO A 33 -3.41 -2.48 11.60
CA PRO A 33 -2.36 -3.50 11.47
C PRO A 33 -2.60 -4.41 10.27
N GLY A 34 -1.53 -4.69 9.52
CA GLY A 34 -1.60 -5.44 8.26
C GLY A 34 -1.98 -4.61 7.03
N ILE A 35 -2.21 -3.30 7.16
CA ILE A 35 -2.32 -2.38 6.03
C ILE A 35 -1.07 -1.49 5.97
N ASN A 36 -0.50 -1.36 4.78
CA ASN A 36 0.72 -0.60 4.55
C ASN A 36 0.68 0.15 3.23
N LEU A 37 1.57 1.13 3.06
CA LEU A 37 1.79 1.80 1.79
C LEU A 37 2.37 0.85 0.74
N SER A 38 2.02 1.05 -0.52
CA SER A 38 2.54 0.29 -1.66
C SER A 38 4.05 0.44 -1.80
N CYS A 39 4.60 1.66 -1.67
CA CYS A 39 6.04 1.91 -1.78
C CYS A 39 6.87 1.16 -0.71
N LEU A 40 6.34 1.02 0.50
CA LEU A 40 6.99 0.26 1.56
C LEU A 40 6.79 -1.25 1.36
N SER A 41 5.62 -1.65 0.88
CA SER A 41 5.33 -3.04 0.52
C SER A 41 6.22 -3.54 -0.62
N GLU A 42 6.56 -2.68 -1.59
CA GLU A 42 7.55 -2.96 -2.64
C GLU A 42 8.92 -3.26 -2.01
N THR A 43 9.38 -2.41 -1.10
CA THR A 43 10.67 -2.62 -0.42
C THR A 43 10.70 -3.96 0.33
N ILE A 44 9.63 -4.29 1.08
CA ILE A 44 9.51 -5.56 1.80
C ILE A 44 9.50 -6.73 0.81
N THR A 45 8.72 -6.63 -0.27
CA THR A 45 8.61 -7.65 -1.32
C THR A 45 9.95 -7.94 -1.98
N LEU A 46 10.68 -6.90 -2.38
CA LEU A 46 12.00 -7.02 -3.00
C LEU A 46 13.01 -7.66 -2.04
N ALA A 47 12.98 -7.27 -0.75
CA ALA A 47 13.84 -7.86 0.27
C ALA A 47 13.54 -9.35 0.49
N MET A 48 12.26 -9.73 0.60
CA MET A 48 11.84 -11.14 0.72
C MET A 48 12.22 -11.97 -0.51
N SER A 49 12.25 -11.34 -1.68
CA SER A 49 12.64 -11.95 -2.96
C SER A 49 14.17 -11.99 -3.16
N GLY A 50 14.97 -11.50 -2.21
CA GLY A 50 16.43 -11.48 -2.30
C GLY A 50 16.97 -10.54 -3.38
N VAL A 51 16.17 -9.58 -3.84
CA VAL A 51 16.54 -8.67 -4.94
C VAL A 51 17.45 -7.56 -4.41
N ARG A 52 18.61 -7.39 -5.04
CA ARG A 52 19.69 -6.46 -4.60
C ARG A 52 20.00 -5.36 -5.62
N ARG A 53 18.99 -4.93 -6.37
CA ARG A 53 19.09 -3.80 -7.32
C ARG A 53 18.09 -2.71 -6.96
N HIS A 54 18.26 -1.53 -7.53
CA HIS A 54 17.29 -0.46 -7.41
C HIS A 54 16.11 -0.68 -8.38
N TYR A 55 14.91 -0.37 -7.90
CA TYR A 55 13.65 -0.30 -8.64
C TYR A 55 13.06 1.10 -8.46
N SER A 56 12.17 1.49 -9.36
CA SER A 56 11.31 2.67 -9.20
C SER A 56 12.07 3.99 -8.97
N ILE A 57 13.18 4.20 -9.68
CA ILE A 57 14.04 5.40 -9.53
C ILE A 57 13.75 6.41 -10.64
N GLY A 58 13.44 7.64 -10.24
CA GLY A 58 13.14 8.73 -11.17
C GLY A 58 11.70 8.69 -11.66
N SER A 59 11.45 9.30 -12.83
CA SER A 59 10.12 9.40 -13.42
C SER A 59 9.83 8.35 -14.49
N ASP A 60 10.85 7.61 -14.92
CA ASP A 60 10.69 6.51 -15.87
C ASP A 60 10.45 5.22 -15.08
N LEU A 61 9.21 4.74 -15.13
CA LEU A 61 8.74 3.58 -14.38
C LEU A 61 8.19 2.56 -15.37
N PRO A 62 9.03 1.61 -15.83
CA PRO A 62 8.61 0.59 -16.77
C PRO A 62 7.48 -0.28 -16.19
N LEU A 63 6.42 -0.50 -16.97
CA LEU A 63 5.26 -1.26 -16.54
C LEU A 63 5.62 -2.73 -16.23
N ASP A 64 6.51 -3.32 -17.01
CA ASP A 64 7.00 -4.69 -16.82
C ASP A 64 7.73 -4.87 -15.49
N GLU A 65 8.53 -3.88 -15.06
CA GLU A 65 9.12 -3.88 -13.73
C GLU A 65 8.06 -3.82 -12.62
N ALA A 66 7.05 -2.95 -12.78
CA ALA A 66 5.95 -2.85 -11.83
C ALA A 66 5.13 -4.16 -11.74
N GLU A 67 4.86 -4.79 -12.88
CA GLU A 67 4.19 -6.10 -12.94
C GLU A 67 5.04 -7.21 -12.30
N ALA A 68 6.35 -7.19 -12.50
CA ALA A 68 7.26 -8.14 -11.86
C ALA A 68 7.25 -8.00 -10.33
N VAL A 69 7.33 -6.77 -9.81
CA VAL A 69 7.22 -6.50 -8.37
C VAL A 69 5.85 -6.92 -7.85
N TYR A 70 4.77 -6.63 -8.58
CA TYR A 70 3.42 -7.01 -8.20
C TYR A 70 3.25 -8.53 -8.11
N ALA A 71 3.75 -9.28 -9.08
CA ALA A 71 3.72 -10.73 -9.06
C ALA A 71 4.50 -11.31 -7.86
N GLN A 72 5.67 -10.75 -7.53
CA GLN A 72 6.42 -11.12 -6.32
C GLN A 72 5.64 -10.81 -5.04
N ALA A 73 4.98 -9.65 -4.97
CA ALA A 73 4.17 -9.27 -3.81
C ALA A 73 3.03 -10.28 -3.60
N LEU A 74 2.32 -10.65 -4.67
CA LEU A 74 1.28 -11.67 -4.62
C LEU A 74 1.82 -13.04 -4.17
N HIS A 75 3.00 -13.43 -4.65
CA HIS A 75 3.69 -14.67 -4.25
C HIS A 75 3.97 -14.71 -2.74
N HIS A 76 4.41 -13.59 -2.16
CA HIS A 76 4.64 -13.44 -0.71
C HIS A 76 3.36 -13.20 0.11
N GLY A 77 2.19 -13.33 -0.50
CA GLY A 77 0.89 -13.27 0.20
C GLY A 77 0.33 -11.86 0.40
N PHE A 78 0.93 -10.83 -0.22
CA PHE A 78 0.35 -9.49 -0.22
C PHE A 78 -0.92 -9.46 -1.09
N ARG A 79 -1.79 -8.47 -0.84
CA ARG A 79 -3.00 -8.19 -1.63
C ARG A 79 -3.17 -6.68 -1.81
N VAL A 80 -3.82 -6.27 -2.89
CA VAL A 80 -4.26 -4.87 -3.05
C VAL A 80 -5.29 -4.56 -1.96
N PHE A 81 -5.16 -3.39 -1.33
CA PHE A 81 -6.20 -2.93 -0.42
C PHE A 81 -7.42 -2.48 -1.23
N THR A 82 -8.56 -3.13 -1.00
CA THR A 82 -9.84 -2.72 -1.56
C THR A 82 -10.68 -2.10 -0.45
N PRO A 83 -11.01 -0.80 -0.53
CA PRO A 83 -11.88 -0.14 0.44
C PRO A 83 -13.33 -0.56 0.21
N ASP A 84 -14.09 -0.71 1.29
CA ASP A 84 -15.52 -0.97 1.21
C ASP A 84 -16.26 0.28 0.71
N MET A 85 -17.11 0.11 -0.31
CA MET A 85 -17.88 1.19 -0.93
C MET A 85 -18.85 1.91 0.05
N GLY A 86 -19.09 1.34 1.23
CA GLY A 86 -19.96 1.89 2.28
C GLY A 86 -19.21 2.54 3.45
N GLU A 87 -17.90 2.33 3.58
CA GLU A 87 -17.11 2.90 4.67
C GLU A 87 -16.23 4.04 4.17
N HIS A 88 -16.43 5.22 4.77
CA HIS A 88 -15.45 6.28 4.63
C HIS A 88 -14.20 5.86 5.42
N PHE A 89 -13.16 5.40 4.73
CA PHE A 89 -11.86 5.19 5.34
C PHE A 89 -11.42 6.50 6.00
N LYS A 90 -11.49 6.54 7.33
CA LYS A 90 -11.13 7.74 8.09
C LYS A 90 -9.63 7.76 8.24
N PHE A 91 -8.96 8.41 7.30
CA PHE A 91 -7.60 8.87 7.53
C PHE A 91 -7.61 9.82 8.73
N LYS A 92 -7.17 9.32 9.88
CA LYS A 92 -6.74 10.20 10.97
C LYS A 92 -5.40 10.73 10.52
N GLY A 93 -5.43 11.86 9.81
CA GLY A 93 -4.24 12.58 9.42
C GLY A 93 -3.21 12.59 10.55
N ALA A 94 -1.94 12.45 10.19
CA ALA A 94 -0.87 12.85 11.09
C ALA A 94 -1.14 14.32 11.43
N ALA A 95 -1.77 14.55 12.59
CA ALA A 95 -1.84 15.88 13.17
C ALA A 95 -0.39 16.37 13.28
N ALA A 96 -0.19 17.59 12.77
CA ALA A 96 1.07 18.32 12.81
C ALA A 96 1.70 18.33 14.21
#